data_AF-A0AAJ5QK55-F1
#
_entry.id   AF-A0AAJ5QK55-F1
#
_cell.length_a   1.000
_cell.length_b   1.000
_cell.length_c   1.000
_cell.angle_alpha   90.00
_cell.angle_beta   90.00
_cell.angle_gamma   90.00
#
_symmetry.space_group_name_H-M   'P 1'
#
loop_
_entity.id
_entity.type
_entity.pdbx_description
1 polymer ?
#
loop_
_entity_poly.entity_id
_entity_poly.type
_entity_poly.pdbx_seq_one_letter_code
_entity_poly.pdbx_strand_id
1 'polypeptide(L)'
;MPVKRYASGLLPLCLMILSGCTAVPPSTTPAIIWAGCPRVNSCPLAGNNLQTQGDLAADNRQLEAALVSCGLQIEIIKECQEQQDAETSTATRGAQPQRAAATAKP
;
A
#
# COMPACT_ATOMS: atom_id res chain seq x y z
N MET A 1 21.07 -49.15 51.48
CA MET A 1 21.52 -47.89 50.84
C MET A 1 20.56 -46.79 51.27
N PRO A 2 20.99 -45.76 52.04
CA PRO A 2 20.08 -44.71 52.48
C PRO A 2 19.91 -43.65 51.38
N VAL A 3 18.70 -43.52 50.85
CA VAL A 3 18.33 -42.42 49.96
C VAL A 3 18.20 -41.13 50.76
N LYS A 4 19.06 -40.15 50.45
CA LYS A 4 19.09 -38.83 51.08
C LYS A 4 17.93 -38.00 50.55
N ARG A 5 17.04 -37.55 51.44
CA ARG A 5 15.92 -36.65 51.09
C ARG A 5 16.49 -35.29 50.67
N TYR A 6 16.54 -35.04 49.37
CA TYR A 6 16.91 -33.74 48.82
C TYR A 6 15.76 -32.74 49.03
N ALA A 7 16.15 -31.50 49.37
CA ALA A 7 15.30 -30.42 49.82
C ALA A 7 14.07 -30.19 48.92
N SER A 8 12.88 -30.49 49.46
CA SER A 8 11.56 -30.29 48.85
C SER A 8 11.18 -28.83 48.56
N GLY A 9 12.11 -27.88 48.75
CA GLY A 9 11.88 -26.43 48.65
C GLY A 9 12.25 -25.79 47.31
N LEU A 10 13.03 -26.47 46.45
CA LEU A 10 13.40 -25.92 45.13
C LEU A 10 12.30 -26.09 44.07
N LEU A 11 11.47 -27.13 44.19
CA LEU A 11 10.30 -27.33 43.31
C LEU A 11 9.24 -26.22 43.41
N PRO A 12 8.81 -25.77 44.61
CA PRO A 12 7.79 -24.72 44.71
C PRO A 12 8.30 -23.35 44.25
N LEU A 13 9.61 -23.09 44.37
CA LEU A 13 10.22 -21.84 43.87
C LEU A 13 10.16 -21.77 42.33
N CYS A 14 10.37 -22.91 41.65
CA CYS A 14 10.31 -22.99 40.19
C CYS A 14 8.87 -22.76 39.66
N LEU A 15 7.85 -23.28 40.36
CA LEU A 15 6.44 -23.10 39.95
C LEU A 15 5.95 -21.65 40.06
N MET A 16 6.48 -20.86 41.01
CA MET A 16 6.09 -19.44 41.17
C MET A 16 6.66 -18.54 40.06
N ILE A 17 7.69 -18.97 39.33
CA ILE A 17 8.34 -18.18 38.28
C ILE A 17 7.64 -18.36 36.90
N LEU A 18 6.83 -19.42 36.72
CA LEU A 18 6.15 -19.71 35.45
C LEU A 18 4.73 -19.11 35.32
N SER A 19 4.25 -18.32 36.29
CA SER A 19 2.88 -17.75 36.29
C SER A 19 2.68 -16.55 35.34
N GLY A 20 3.67 -16.19 34.51
CA GLY A 20 3.67 -14.97 33.70
C GLY A 20 3.11 -15.09 32.27
N CYS A 21 2.76 -16.27 31.77
CA CYS A 21 2.27 -16.43 30.40
C CYS A 21 0.74 -16.38 30.32
N THR A 22 0.14 -15.21 30.55
CA THR A 22 -1.21 -14.97 30.05
C THR A 22 -1.13 -14.84 28.53
N ALA A 23 -1.97 -15.57 27.80
CA ALA A 23 -2.08 -15.41 26.36
C ALA A 23 -2.43 -13.95 26.05
N VAL A 24 -1.44 -13.18 25.58
CA VAL A 24 -1.65 -11.83 25.06
C VAL A 24 -2.63 -11.98 23.90
N PRO A 25 -3.75 -11.22 23.85
CA PRO A 25 -4.63 -11.22 22.70
C PRO A 25 -3.78 -10.99 21.44
N PRO A 26 -3.96 -11.76 20.35
CA PRO A 26 -3.18 -11.55 19.14
C PRO A 26 -3.31 -10.07 18.75
N SER A 27 -2.17 -9.37 18.74
CA SER A 27 -2.10 -7.97 18.33
C SER A 27 -2.78 -7.87 16.97
N THR A 28 -3.81 -7.03 16.87
CA THR A 28 -4.58 -6.85 15.63
C THR A 28 -3.61 -6.57 14.50
N THR A 29 -3.59 -7.43 13.48
CA THR A 29 -2.67 -7.30 12.35
C THR A 29 -2.96 -5.96 11.67
N PRO A 30 -1.96 -5.07 11.50
CA PRO A 30 -2.19 -3.82 10.81
C PRO A 30 -2.65 -4.11 9.39
N ALA A 31 -3.75 -3.48 8.99
CA ALA A 31 -4.21 -3.54 7.61
C ALA A 31 -3.16 -2.86 6.72
N ILE A 32 -2.61 -3.60 5.76
CA ILE A 32 -1.73 -3.03 4.73
C ILE A 32 -2.64 -2.28 3.77
N ILE A 33 -2.66 -0.95 3.88
CA ILE A 33 -3.38 -0.08 2.95
C ILE A 33 -2.38 0.31 1.87
N TRP A 34 -2.61 -0.15 0.64
CA TRP A 34 -1.84 0.30 -0.53
C TRP A 34 -2.46 1.59 -1.07
N ALA A 35 -1.70 2.69 -1.01
CA ALA A 35 -2.11 3.95 -1.62
C ALA A 35 -1.91 3.86 -3.14
N GLY A 36 -2.97 3.49 -3.86
CA GLY A 36 -3.00 3.43 -5.31
C GLY A 36 -3.17 4.81 -5.97
N CYS A 37 -2.96 4.88 -7.29
CA CYS A 37 -3.32 6.05 -8.07
C CYS A 37 -4.85 6.25 -8.12
N PRO A 38 -5.32 7.49 -8.27
CA PRO A 38 -6.75 7.75 -8.44
C PRO A 38 -7.30 7.03 -9.68
N ARG A 39 -8.57 6.63 -9.62
CA ARG A 39 -9.25 5.96 -10.72
C ARG A 39 -9.38 6.91 -11.91
N VAL A 40 -9.04 6.42 -13.10
CA VAL A 40 -9.33 7.12 -14.36
C VAL A 40 -10.83 7.27 -14.53
N ASN A 41 -11.27 8.51 -14.71
CA ASN A 41 -12.63 8.90 -15.04
C ASN A 41 -12.67 9.49 -16.46
N SER A 42 -13.84 9.43 -17.07
CA SER A 42 -14.07 10.06 -18.35
C SER A 42 -14.15 11.57 -18.19
N CYS A 43 -13.56 12.32 -19.13
CA CYS A 43 -13.69 13.77 -19.16
C CYS A 43 -15.01 14.15 -19.84
N PRO A 44 -15.98 14.72 -19.10
CA PRO A 44 -17.25 15.10 -19.69
C PRO A 44 -17.06 16.31 -20.59
N LEU A 45 -17.40 16.15 -21.87
CA LEU A 45 -17.50 17.24 -22.82
C LEU A 45 -19.00 17.53 -22.99
N ALA A 46 -19.41 18.76 -22.69
CA ALA A 46 -20.79 19.16 -22.91
C ALA A 46 -21.09 19.15 -24.41
N GLY A 47 -22.26 18.63 -24.79
CA GLY A 47 -22.76 18.78 -26.16
C GLY A 47 -23.06 20.24 -26.44
N ASN A 48 -22.86 20.65 -27.68
CA ASN A 48 -23.04 22.02 -28.12
C ASN A 48 -24.48 22.28 -28.60
N ASN A 49 -25.02 23.45 -28.28
CA ASN A 49 -26.33 23.90 -28.78
C ASN A 49 -26.20 25.31 -29.36
N LEU A 50 -25.76 25.38 -30.62
CA LEU A 50 -25.51 26.64 -31.30
C LEU A 50 -26.80 27.13 -31.97
N GLN A 51 -27.24 28.34 -31.62
CA GLN A 51 -28.33 29.03 -32.30
C GLN A 51 -27.83 30.26 -33.09
N THR A 52 -26.68 30.81 -32.68
CA THR A 52 -26.05 32.01 -33.24
C THR A 52 -24.54 31.82 -33.39
N GLN A 53 -23.86 32.69 -34.16
CA GLN A 53 -22.39 32.66 -34.29
C GLN A 53 -21.67 33.04 -32.98
N GLY A 54 -22.31 33.81 -32.11
CA GLY A 54 -21.78 34.12 -30.78
C GLY A 54 -21.68 32.85 -29.90
N ASP A 55 -22.61 31.92 -30.09
CA ASP A 55 -22.63 30.65 -29.36
C ASP A 55 -21.46 29.77 -29.76
N LEU A 56 -20.99 29.82 -31.01
CA LEU A 56 -19.82 29.06 -31.45
C LEU A 56 -18.55 29.50 -30.72
N ALA A 57 -18.34 30.81 -30.58
CA ALA A 57 -17.16 31.33 -29.91
C ALA A 57 -17.18 30.96 -28.42
N ALA A 58 -18.34 31.09 -27.77
CA ALA A 58 -18.50 30.71 -26.36
C ALA A 58 -18.36 29.20 -26.14
N ASP A 59 -18.96 28.38 -27.00
CA ASP A 59 -18.86 26.92 -26.97
C ASP A 59 -17.42 26.44 -27.16
N ASN A 60 -16.67 27.07 -28.09
CA ASN A 60 -15.27 26.74 -28.29
C ASN A 60 -14.42 27.05 -27.05
N ARG A 61 -14.65 28.18 -26.36
CA ARG A 61 -13.97 28.50 -25.10
C ARG A 61 -14.33 27.52 -23.99
N GLN A 62 -15.58 27.10 -23.91
CA GLN A 62 -16.03 26.09 -22.94
C GLN A 62 -15.35 24.73 -23.22
N LEU A 63 -15.25 24.35 -24.49
CA LEU A 63 -14.58 23.13 -24.92
C LEU A 63 -13.08 23.16 -24.58
N GLU A 64 -12.39 24.26 -24.90
CA GLU A 64 -10.98 24.47 -24.55
C GLU A 64 -10.76 24.33 -23.03
N ALA A 65 -11.62 24.95 -22.22
CA ALA A 65 -11.54 24.86 -20.77
C ALA A 65 -11.74 23.41 -20.25
N ALA A 66 -12.70 22.69 -20.82
CA ALA A 66 -12.94 21.28 -20.48
C ALA A 66 -11.74 20.38 -20.85
N LEU A 67 -11.12 20.64 -22.01
CA LEU A 67 -9.92 19.91 -22.45
C LEU A 67 -8.71 20.20 -21.55
N VAL A 68 -8.51 21.45 -21.13
CA VAL A 68 -7.45 21.81 -20.17
C VAL A 68 -7.67 21.10 -18.84
N SER A 69 -8.89 21.13 -18.30
CA SER A 69 -9.21 20.44 -17.05
C SER A 69 -8.98 18.94 -17.15
N CYS A 70 -9.34 18.34 -18.29
CA CYS A 70 -9.11 16.92 -18.56
C CYS A 70 -7.62 16.58 -18.62
N GLY A 71 -6.84 17.38 -19.36
CA GLY A 71 -5.40 17.19 -19.51
C GLY A 71 -4.69 17.21 -18.16
N LEU A 72 -5.05 18.15 -17.28
CA LEU A 72 -4.50 18.22 -15.92
C LEU A 72 -4.79 16.95 -15.11
N GLN A 73 -6.01 16.41 -15.20
CA GLN A 73 -6.39 15.19 -14.50
C GLN A 73 -5.59 13.98 -15.00
N ILE A 74 -5.39 13.88 -16.32
CA ILE A 74 -4.60 12.80 -16.92
C ILE A 74 -3.13 12.90 -16.51
N GLU A 75 -2.56 14.11 -16.48
CA GLU A 75 -1.16 14.33 -16.10
C GLU A 75 -0.91 13.88 -14.66
N ILE A 76 -1.81 14.22 -13.73
CA ILE A 76 -1.73 13.78 -12.32
C ILE A 76 -1.76 12.24 -12.22
N ILE A 77 -2.65 11.59 -12.99
CA ILE A 77 -2.75 10.12 -12.98
C ILE A 77 -1.47 9.49 -13.55
N LYS A 78 -0.96 10.05 -14.66
CA LYS A 78 0.27 9.60 -15.31
C LYS A 78 1.46 9.71 -14.37
N GLU A 79 1.64 10.85 -13.72
CA GLU A 79 2.74 11.08 -12.77
C GLU A 79 2.71 10.05 -11.63
N CYS A 80 1.52 9.76 -11.10
CA CYS A 80 1.36 8.71 -10.10
C CYS A 80 1.75 7.32 -10.63
N GLN A 81 1.32 6.98 -11.85
CA GLN A 81 1.65 5.68 -12.46
C GLN A 81 3.16 5.53 -12.67
N GLU A 82 3.82 6.57 -13.15
CA GLU A 82 5.28 6.58 -13.35
C GLU A 82 6.03 6.38 -12.04
N GLN A 83 5.57 6.98 -10.94
CA GLN A 83 6.14 6.75 -9.61
C GLN A 83 5.97 5.29 -9.16
N GLN A 84 4.77 4.72 -9.32
CA GLN A 84 4.51 3.33 -8.95
C GLN A 84 5.32 2.33 -9.79
N ASP A 85 5.49 2.59 -11.08
CA ASP A 85 6.32 1.77 -11.96
C ASP A 85 7.79 1.82 -11.56
N ALA A 86 8.30 3.01 -11.18
CA ALA A 86 9.66 3.18 -10.68
C ALA A 86 9.88 2.40 -9.37
N GLU A 87 8.96 2.51 -8.41
CA GLU A 87 9.00 1.74 -7.16
C GLU A 87 8.95 0.23 -7.41
N THR A 88 8.08 -0.23 -8.30
CA THR A 88 7.97 -1.65 -8.66
C THR A 88 9.24 -2.16 -9.33
N SER A 89 9.87 -1.34 -10.18
CA SER A 89 11.14 -1.67 -10.82
C SER A 89 12.28 -1.79 -9.81
N THR A 90 12.37 -0.88 -8.84
CA THR A 90 13.39 -0.93 -7.78
C THR A 90 13.17 -2.10 -6.82
N ALA A 91 11.92 -2.41 -6.45
CA ALA A 91 11.58 -3.57 -5.64
C ALA A 91 11.95 -4.89 -6.34
N THR A 92 11.64 -5.00 -7.64
CA THR A 92 12.04 -6.15 -8.47
C THR A 92 13.56 -6.33 -8.49
N ARG A 93 14.30 -5.22 -8.67
CA ARG A 93 15.76 -5.21 -8.62
C ARG A 93 16.31 -5.53 -7.23
N GLY A 94 15.62 -5.20 -6.15
CA GLY A 94 15.99 -5.58 -4.78
C GLY A 94 15.73 -7.06 -4.45
N ALA A 95 14.67 -7.64 -5.02
CA ALA A 95 14.35 -9.06 -4.89
C ALA A 95 15.32 -9.98 -5.66
N GLN A 96 15.86 -9.50 -6.78
CA GLN A 96 16.79 -10.27 -7.62
C GLN A 96 18.13 -10.66 -6.92
N PRO A 97 18.84 -9.77 -6.20
CA PRO A 97 20.03 -10.14 -5.42
C PRO A 97 19.69 -11.02 -4.22
N GLN A 98 18.50 -10.90 -3.61
CA GLN A 98 18.07 -11.79 -2.52
C GLN A 98 17.84 -13.22 -3.00
N ARG A 99 17.27 -13.40 -4.21
CA ARG A 99 17.03 -14.73 -4.78
C ARG A 99 18.33 -15.42 -5.20
N ALA A 100 19.33 -14.68 -5.66
CA ALA A 100 20.66 -15.20 -5.98
C ALA A 100 21.43 -15.71 -4.74
N ALA A 101 21.24 -15.07 -3.58
CA ALA A 101 21.84 -15.51 -2.32
C ALA A 101 21.19 -16.78 -1.74
N ALA A 102 19.88 -17.00 -1.99
CA ALA A 102 19.17 -18.18 -1.51
C ALA A 102 19.52 -19.47 -2.29
N THR A 103 20.01 -19.35 -3.53
CA THR A 103 20.47 -20.48 -4.36
C THR A 103 21.93 -20.84 -4.14
N ALA A 104 22.66 -20.09 -3.31
CA ALA A 104 24.06 -20.31 -3.00
C ALA A 104 24.23 -20.83 -1.57
N LYS A 105 23.76 -22.05 -1.30
CA LYS A 105 24.19 -22.80 -0.11
C LYS A 105 24.42 -24.27 -0.51
N PRO A 106 25.63 -24.83 -0.28
CA PRO A 106 25.95 -26.22 -0.58
C PRO A 106 25.24 -27.21 0.34
#